data_AF-A0A3N1ASE2-F1
#
_entry.id   AF-A0A3N1ASE2-F1
#
_cell.length_a   1.000
_cell.length_b   1.000
_cell.length_c   1.000
_cell.angle_alpha   90.00
_cell.angle_beta   90.00
_cell.angle_gamma   90.00
#
_symmetry.space_group_name_H-M   'P 1'
#
loop_
_entity.id
_entity.type
_entity.pdbx_description
1 polymer ?
#
loop_
_entity_poly.entity_id
_entity_poly.type
_entity_poly.pdbx_seq_one_letter_code
_entity_poly.pdbx_strand_id
1 'polypeptide(L)'
;MADVDRWRGAELRRRRLAERLAWELAHPDPEAPRDGLSDFVAAAAVRVRWASAVDAQVAFDHAPRVIALGGEFGRVAGRGGVVLFVHCFEGGMDDWSVVVPWEPFAGPVLVCVDGLKDHCMWISEDDPPAREALSLLQTEIELAFGTRAALAGDGGPPPD
;
A
#
# COMPACT_ATOMS: atom_id res chain seq x y z
N MET A 1 -4.97 3.26 29.17
CA MET A 1 -5.25 4.57 28.53
C MET A 1 -4.05 5.09 27.76
N ALA A 2 -2.88 5.34 28.38
CA ALA A 2 -1.69 5.84 27.67
C ALA A 2 -1.23 4.97 26.48
N ASP A 3 -1.43 3.66 26.55
CA ASP A 3 -1.03 2.72 25.48
C ASP A 3 -1.95 2.79 24.25
N VAL A 4 -3.25 2.98 24.47
CA VAL A 4 -4.27 3.10 23.41
C VAL A 4 -4.10 4.43 22.65
N ASP A 5 -3.83 5.51 23.38
CA ASP A 5 -3.61 6.83 22.76
C ASP A 5 -2.30 6.86 21.96
N ARG A 6 -1.27 6.16 22.44
CA ARG A 6 0.01 6.00 21.73
C ARG A 6 -0.16 5.18 20.46
N TRP A 7 -0.90 4.08 20.54
CA TRP A 7 -1.21 3.20 19.41
C TRP A 7 -2.01 3.94 18.33
N ARG A 8 -3.14 4.58 18.70
CA ARG A 8 -3.93 5.42 17.77
C ARG A 8 -3.08 6.53 17.13
N GLY A 9 -2.17 7.13 17.91
CA GLY A 9 -1.24 8.13 17.40
C GLY A 9 -0.27 7.57 16.36
N ALA A 10 0.21 6.34 16.50
CA ALA A 10 1.09 5.68 15.54
C ALA A 10 0.35 5.33 14.26
N GLU A 11 -0.83 4.72 14.40
CA GLU A 11 -1.71 4.38 13.29
C GLU A 11 -2.05 5.61 12.43
N LEU A 12 -2.47 6.72 13.05
CA LEU A 12 -2.80 7.95 12.32
C LEU A 12 -1.59 8.53 11.59
N ARG A 13 -0.38 8.42 12.14
CA ARG A 13 0.84 8.86 11.46
C ARG A 13 1.15 7.97 10.25
N ARG A 14 1.07 6.66 10.42
CA ARG A 14 1.29 5.67 9.34
C ARG A 14 0.33 5.91 8.17
N ARG A 15 -0.97 6.03 8.45
CA ARG A 15 -2.00 6.25 7.42
C ARG A 15 -1.75 7.54 6.65
N ARG A 16 -1.49 8.65 7.35
CA ARG A 16 -1.15 9.94 6.74
C ARG A 16 0.12 9.89 5.89
N LEU A 17 1.14 9.16 6.34
CA LEU A 17 2.37 8.96 5.58
C LEU A 17 2.07 8.21 4.28
N ALA A 18 1.32 7.11 4.35
CA ALA A 18 0.94 6.32 3.18
C ALA A 18 0.10 7.13 2.17
N GLU A 19 -0.91 7.87 2.65
CA GLU A 19 -1.72 8.75 1.80
C GLU A 19 -0.86 9.83 1.12
N ARG A 20 0.09 10.41 1.84
CA ARG A 20 1.01 11.41 1.27
C ARG A 20 1.96 10.80 0.25
N LEU A 21 2.52 9.63 0.53
CA LEU A 21 3.35 8.89 -0.43
C LEU A 21 2.58 8.57 -1.71
N ALA A 22 1.32 8.14 -1.58
CA ALA A 22 0.45 7.90 -2.73
C ALA A 22 0.24 9.17 -3.57
N TRP A 23 0.03 10.31 -2.90
CA TRP A 23 -0.11 11.60 -3.58
C TRP A 23 1.16 12.01 -4.33
N GLU A 24 2.32 11.91 -3.70
CA GLU A 24 3.62 12.27 -4.27
C GLU A 24 3.97 11.39 -5.48
N LEU A 25 3.71 10.08 -5.39
CA LEU A 25 3.91 9.14 -6.49
C LEU A 25 2.95 9.41 -7.66
N ALA A 26 1.70 9.79 -7.40
CA ALA A 26 0.74 10.13 -8.44
C ALA A 26 1.05 11.50 -9.10
N HIS A 27 1.75 12.39 -8.40
CA HIS A 27 2.06 13.75 -8.84
C HIS A 27 3.58 14.02 -8.81
N PRO A 28 4.39 13.29 -9.58
CA PRO A 28 5.82 13.50 -9.63
C PRO A 28 6.15 14.91 -10.15
N ASP A 29 7.28 15.45 -9.70
CA ASP A 29 7.77 16.74 -10.17
C ASP A 29 7.96 16.69 -11.70
N PRO A 30 7.29 17.57 -12.48
CA PRO A 30 7.39 17.60 -13.92
C PRO A 30 8.82 17.83 -14.45
N GLU A 31 9.70 18.43 -13.66
CA GLU A 31 11.08 18.75 -14.02
C GLU A 31 12.09 17.70 -13.52
N ALA A 32 11.65 16.75 -12.69
CA ALA A 32 12.50 15.65 -12.25
C ALA A 32 12.77 14.67 -13.41
N PRO A 33 13.91 13.94 -13.37
CA PRO A 33 14.14 12.83 -14.29
C PRO A 33 12.94 11.89 -14.32
N ARG A 34 12.57 11.39 -15.51
CA ARG A 34 11.36 10.58 -15.73
C ARG A 34 11.21 9.37 -14.79
N ASP A 35 12.32 8.88 -14.23
CA ASP A 35 12.37 7.71 -13.36
C ASP A 35 12.76 8.08 -11.90
N GLY A 36 12.74 9.36 -11.56
CA GLY A 36 13.13 9.87 -10.24
C GLY A 36 11.95 9.90 -9.25
N LEU A 37 12.17 9.39 -8.03
CA LEU A 37 11.27 9.62 -6.90
C LEU A 37 11.39 11.06 -6.41
N SER A 38 10.32 11.63 -5.85
CA SER A 38 10.43 12.93 -5.16
C SER A 38 11.36 12.81 -3.95
N ASP A 39 12.00 13.92 -3.56
CA ASP A 39 12.89 13.96 -2.38
C ASP A 39 12.20 13.43 -1.13
N PHE A 40 10.89 13.70 -0.99
CA PHE A 40 10.08 13.19 0.10
C PHE A 40 9.95 11.66 0.07
N VAL A 41 9.57 11.08 -1.08
CA VAL A 41 9.44 9.63 -1.23
C VAL A 41 10.80 8.96 -1.02
N ALA A 42 11.88 9.52 -1.57
CA ALA A 42 13.24 9.01 -1.39
C ALA A 42 13.68 9.04 0.08
N ALA A 43 13.33 10.08 0.84
CA ALA A 43 13.65 10.18 2.27
C ALA A 43 12.79 9.26 3.15
N ALA A 44 11.56 8.97 2.73
CA ALA A 44 10.63 8.11 3.46
C ALA A 44 10.80 6.61 3.13
N ALA A 45 11.46 6.26 2.03
CA ALA A 45 11.61 4.87 1.60
C ALA A 45 12.90 4.23 2.12
N VAL A 46 12.78 3.09 2.81
CA VAL A 46 13.92 2.23 3.17
C VAL A 46 13.86 0.97 2.31
N ARG A 47 14.84 0.82 1.42
CA ARG A 47 14.93 -0.35 0.55
C ARG A 47 15.25 -1.60 1.37
N VAL A 48 14.41 -2.62 1.26
CA VAL A 48 14.56 -3.90 1.97
C VAL A 48 14.53 -5.09 1.01
N ARG A 49 15.17 -6.19 1.41
CA ARG A 49 15.09 -7.46 0.67
C ARG A 49 13.79 -8.15 1.03
N TRP A 50 13.15 -8.79 0.04
CA TRP A 50 11.90 -9.52 0.24
C TRP A 50 11.99 -10.55 1.37
N ALA A 51 13.07 -11.35 1.41
CA ALA A 51 13.29 -12.36 2.45
C ALA A 51 13.35 -11.81 3.89
N SER A 52 13.63 -10.51 4.06
CA SER A 52 13.71 -9.85 5.38
C SER A 52 12.47 -9.01 5.72
N ALA A 53 11.52 -8.86 4.80
CA ALA A 53 10.40 -7.94 4.92
C ALA A 53 9.11 -8.69 5.31
N VAL A 54 9.11 -9.36 6.46
CA VAL A 54 7.98 -10.19 6.92
C VAL A 54 6.67 -9.40 6.96
N ASP A 55 6.69 -8.17 7.49
CA ASP A 55 5.49 -7.34 7.56
C ASP A 55 4.96 -6.96 6.17
N ALA A 56 5.84 -6.81 5.17
CA ALA A 56 5.42 -6.58 3.80
C ALA A 56 4.80 -7.82 3.16
N GLN A 57 5.30 -9.02 3.49
CA GLN A 57 4.70 -10.27 3.05
C GLN A 57 3.27 -10.41 3.58
N VAL A 58 3.06 -10.09 4.86
CA VAL A 58 1.72 -10.06 5.48
C VAL A 58 0.83 -9.04 4.79
N ALA A 59 1.33 -7.82 4.55
CA ALA A 59 0.57 -6.77 3.91
C ALA A 59 0.17 -7.14 2.46
N PHE A 60 1.04 -7.83 1.72
CA PHE A 60 0.77 -8.29 0.36
C PHE A 60 -0.31 -9.38 0.32
N ASP A 61 -0.34 -10.32 1.27
CA ASP A 61 -1.41 -11.34 1.36
C ASP A 61 -2.76 -10.71 1.73
N HIS A 62 -2.74 -9.69 2.59
CA HIS A 62 -3.97 -9.12 3.17
C HIS A 62 -4.57 -8.00 2.32
N ALA A 63 -3.77 -7.16 1.67
CA ALA A 63 -4.26 -5.98 0.95
C ALA A 63 -5.32 -6.29 -0.13
N PRO A 64 -5.16 -7.31 -0.99
CA PRO A 64 -6.21 -7.68 -1.94
C PRO A 64 -7.53 -8.05 -1.26
N ARG A 65 -7.48 -8.80 -0.14
CA ARG A 65 -8.68 -9.17 0.62
C ARG A 65 -9.38 -7.95 1.22
N VAL A 66 -8.63 -6.98 1.75
CA VAL A 66 -9.17 -5.70 2.24
C VAL A 66 -9.94 -5.00 1.11
N ILE A 67 -9.36 -4.93 -0.09
CA ILE A 67 -10.01 -4.31 -1.25
C ILE A 67 -11.29 -5.08 -1.62
N ALA A 68 -11.22 -6.40 -1.76
CA ALA A 68 -12.35 -7.23 -2.17
C ALA A 68 -13.55 -7.09 -1.22
N LEU A 69 -13.29 -7.04 0.08
CA LEU A 69 -14.31 -6.91 1.13
C LEU A 69 -14.77 -5.47 1.37
N GLY A 70 -14.16 -4.48 0.73
CA GLY A 70 -14.53 -3.08 0.90
C GLY A 70 -14.04 -2.43 2.18
N GLY A 71 -12.89 -2.86 2.67
CA GLY A 71 -12.20 -2.19 3.76
C GLY A 71 -11.64 -0.82 3.37
N GLU A 72 -10.71 -0.32 4.18
CA GLU A 72 -10.21 1.03 4.04
C GLU A 72 -9.10 1.12 3.00
N PHE A 73 -9.43 1.67 1.84
CA PHE A 73 -8.49 1.98 0.78
C PHE A 73 -8.94 3.23 0.01
N GLY A 74 -8.01 3.84 -0.71
CA GLY A 74 -8.27 4.95 -1.60
C GLY A 74 -7.36 4.93 -2.82
N ARG A 75 -7.64 5.84 -3.76
CA ARG A 75 -6.85 6.00 -4.98
C ARG A 75 -6.58 7.47 -5.23
N VAL A 76 -5.37 7.76 -5.72
CA VAL A 76 -4.96 9.08 -6.17
C VAL A 76 -4.55 8.98 -7.62
N ALA A 77 -5.09 9.84 -8.48
CA ALA A 77 -4.75 9.88 -9.91
C ALA A 77 -4.05 11.20 -10.23
N GLY A 78 -2.96 11.13 -11.00
CA GLY A 78 -2.20 12.28 -11.45
C GLY A 78 -1.32 11.97 -12.65
N ARG A 79 -0.33 12.82 -12.93
CA ARG A 79 0.58 12.67 -14.08
C ARG A 79 1.42 11.39 -14.00
N GLY A 80 1.78 10.97 -12.79
CA GLY A 80 2.53 9.74 -12.54
C GLY A 80 1.70 8.48 -12.69
N GLY A 81 0.38 8.62 -12.88
CA GLY A 81 -0.55 7.49 -12.97
C GLY A 81 -1.56 7.46 -11.83
N VAL A 82 -2.17 6.30 -11.65
CA VAL A 82 -3.05 5.99 -10.52
C VAL A 82 -2.23 5.26 -9.46
N VAL A 83 -2.31 5.70 -8.22
CA VAL A 83 -1.67 5.07 -7.06
C VAL A 83 -2.74 4.74 -6.04
N LEU A 84 -2.72 3.50 -5.56
CA LEU A 84 -3.60 3.00 -4.52
C LEU A 84 -2.90 3.12 -3.17
N PHE A 85 -3.67 3.41 -2.13
CA PHE A 85 -3.26 3.17 -0.76
C PHE A 85 -4.30 2.30 -0.07
N VAL A 86 -3.83 1.31 0.70
CA VAL A 86 -4.66 0.35 1.43
C VAL A 86 -4.23 0.39 2.88
N HIS A 87 -5.19 0.33 3.80
CA HIS A 87 -4.95 0.28 5.23
C HIS A 87 -5.44 -1.05 5.78
N CYS A 88 -4.67 -1.64 6.69
CA CYS A 88 -5.15 -2.76 7.49
C CYS A 88 -6.43 -2.36 8.27
N PHE A 89 -7.31 -3.33 8.53
CA PHE A 89 -8.51 -3.12 9.34
C PHE A 89 -8.16 -2.72 10.79
N GLU A 90 -8.98 -1.87 11.40
CA GLU A 90 -8.81 -1.48 12.81
C GLU A 90 -8.82 -2.69 13.76
N GLY A 91 -7.80 -2.83 14.61
CA GLY A 91 -7.75 -3.82 15.70
C GLY A 91 -7.07 -5.17 15.37
N GLY A 92 -6.40 -5.28 14.22
CA GLY A 92 -5.51 -6.42 13.91
C GLY A 92 -4.18 -6.37 14.69
N MET A 93 -3.49 -7.51 14.80
CA MET A 93 -2.15 -7.56 15.42
C MET A 93 -1.03 -7.00 14.51
N ASP A 94 -1.32 -6.83 13.21
CA ASP A 94 -0.35 -6.38 12.20
C ASP A 94 -0.81 -5.04 11.59
N ASP A 95 -0.23 -3.93 12.06
CA ASP A 95 -0.58 -2.57 11.61
C ASP A 95 0.29 -2.11 10.44
N TRP A 96 -0.30 -2.11 9.25
CA TRP A 96 0.37 -1.70 8.01
C TRP A 96 -0.54 -0.85 7.10
N SER A 97 0.11 0.00 6.31
CA SER A 97 -0.47 0.64 5.12
C SER A 97 0.39 0.28 3.91
N VAL A 98 -0.25 -0.06 2.81
CA VAL A 98 0.39 -0.39 1.53
C VAL A 98 0.11 0.72 0.53
N VAL A 99 1.12 1.14 -0.21
CA VAL A 99 1.03 2.11 -1.32
C VAL A 99 1.52 1.43 -2.59
N VAL A 100 0.66 1.37 -3.60
CA VAL A 100 0.87 0.56 -4.82
C VAL A 100 0.55 1.41 -6.05
N PRO A 101 1.52 1.67 -6.94
CA PRO A 101 1.24 2.17 -8.27
C PRO A 101 0.34 1.17 -9.01
N TRP A 102 -0.79 1.64 -9.51
CA TRP A 102 -1.83 0.83 -10.14
C TRP A 102 -1.82 0.94 -11.65
N GLU A 103 -1.78 2.17 -12.17
CA GLU A 103 -1.79 2.42 -13.61
C GLU A 103 -0.79 3.53 -13.98
N PRO A 104 0.29 3.24 -14.70
CA PRO A 104 0.83 1.89 -14.94
C PRO A 104 1.31 1.26 -13.62
N PHE A 105 1.17 -0.07 -13.48
CA PHE A 105 1.80 -0.80 -12.37
C PHE A 105 3.32 -0.79 -12.59
N ALA A 106 3.96 0.29 -12.15
CA ALA A 106 5.37 0.57 -12.35
C ALA A 106 5.91 1.40 -11.19
N GLY A 107 7.11 1.08 -10.72
CA GLY A 107 7.74 1.81 -9.62
C GLY A 107 7.43 1.22 -8.25
N PRO A 108 7.87 1.88 -7.17
CA PRO A 108 8.02 1.22 -5.89
C PRO A 108 6.68 0.91 -5.23
N VAL A 109 6.49 -0.33 -4.79
CA VAL A 109 5.50 -0.67 -3.78
C VAL A 109 6.09 -0.40 -2.39
N LEU A 110 5.39 0.41 -1.61
CA LEU A 110 5.82 0.86 -0.28
C LEU A 110 4.90 0.27 0.79
N VAL A 111 5.49 -0.26 1.86
CA VAL A 111 4.75 -0.79 3.02
C VAL A 111 5.16 -0.03 4.27
N CYS A 112 4.25 0.78 4.79
CA CYS A 112 4.43 1.53 6.03
C CYS A 112 3.93 0.67 7.18
N VAL A 113 4.77 0.40 8.16
CA VAL A 113 4.40 -0.39 9.35
C VAL A 113 4.58 0.45 10.60
N ASP A 114 3.79 0.16 11.62
CA ASP A 114 3.96 0.80 12.91
C ASP A 114 5.36 0.46 13.49
N GLY A 115 6.04 1.47 14.04
CA GLY A 115 7.39 1.32 14.59
C GLY A 115 8.52 1.77 13.67
N LEU A 116 8.28 1.98 12.36
CA LEU A 116 9.25 2.58 11.43
C LEU A 116 9.25 4.12 11.44
N LYS A 117 8.52 4.74 12.37
CA LYS A 117 8.35 6.19 12.51
C LYS A 117 7.81 6.84 11.23
N ASP A 118 8.69 7.47 10.46
CA ASP A 118 8.37 8.24 9.24
C ASP A 118 8.86 7.52 7.98
N HIS A 119 9.21 6.24 8.11
CA HIS A 119 9.73 5.43 7.01
C HIS A 119 8.78 4.29 6.63
N CYS A 120 8.83 3.90 5.36
CA CYS A 120 8.15 2.74 4.81
C CYS A 120 9.17 1.83 4.12
N MET A 121 8.90 0.53 4.15
CA MET A 121 9.68 -0.47 3.44
C MET A 121 9.42 -0.34 1.95
N TRP A 122 10.48 -0.16 1.16
CA TRP A 122 10.42 -0.32 -0.28
C TRP A 122 10.89 -1.73 -0.66
N ILE A 123 9.96 -2.52 -1.19
CA ILE A 123 10.27 -3.86 -1.70
C ILE A 123 11.05 -3.76 -2.99
N SER A 124 12.29 -4.26 -2.93
CA SER A 124 13.21 -4.20 -4.04
C SER A 124 13.03 -5.37 -5.00
N GLU A 125 12.84 -5.10 -6.30
CA GLU A 125 12.81 -6.10 -7.39
C GLU A 125 14.19 -6.72 -7.74
N ASP A 126 15.15 -6.63 -6.82
CA ASP A 126 16.53 -7.07 -7.04
C ASP A 126 16.65 -8.59 -7.18
N ASP A 127 15.68 -9.35 -6.65
CA ASP A 127 15.70 -10.81 -6.66
C ASP A 127 14.41 -11.43 -7.25
N PRO A 128 14.46 -12.68 -7.75
CA PRO A 128 13.30 -13.34 -8.35
C PRO A 128 12.09 -13.45 -7.40
N PRO A 129 12.24 -13.81 -6.11
CA PRO A 129 11.12 -13.84 -5.17
C PRO A 129 10.38 -12.51 -5.04
N ALA A 130 11.10 -11.38 -4.99
CA ALA A 130 10.47 -10.06 -4.91
C ALA A 130 9.63 -9.74 -6.15
N ARG A 131 10.15 -10.07 -7.34
CA ARG A 131 9.42 -9.85 -8.62
C ARG A 131 8.17 -10.70 -8.69
N GLU A 132 8.25 -11.96 -8.28
CA GLU A 132 7.10 -12.85 -8.21
C GLU A 132 6.03 -12.31 -7.26
N ALA A 133 6.44 -11.85 -6.06
CA ALA A 133 5.52 -11.27 -5.08
C ALA A 133 4.82 -10.00 -5.58
N LEU A 134 5.54 -9.11 -6.28
CA LEU A 134 4.96 -7.90 -6.86
C LEU A 134 4.00 -8.21 -8.02
N SER A 135 4.37 -9.16 -8.88
CA SER A 135 3.50 -9.65 -9.95
C SER A 135 2.22 -10.30 -9.40
N LEU A 136 2.34 -11.09 -8.33
CA LEU A 136 1.19 -11.71 -7.69
C LEU A 136 0.29 -10.66 -7.04
N LEU A 137 0.88 -9.69 -6.32
CA LEU A 137 0.13 -8.59 -5.73
C LEU A 137 -0.70 -7.84 -6.76
N GLN A 138 -0.12 -7.49 -7.91
CA GLN A 138 -0.85 -6.85 -9.00
C GLN A 138 -2.07 -7.67 -9.43
N THR A 139 -1.85 -8.96 -9.72
CA THR A 139 -2.90 -9.89 -10.18
C THR A 139 -4.03 -10.00 -9.15
N GLU A 140 -3.67 -10.14 -7.87
CA GLU A 140 -4.65 -10.28 -6.78
C GLU A 140 -5.44 -8.98 -6.55
N ILE A 141 -4.83 -7.81 -6.71
CA ILE A 141 -5.56 -6.53 -6.64
C ILE A 141 -6.55 -6.40 -7.82
N GLU A 142 -6.16 -6.79 -9.03
CA GLU A 142 -7.05 -6.83 -10.21
C GLU A 142 -8.27 -7.74 -9.96
N LEU A 143 -8.03 -8.93 -9.42
CA LEU A 143 -9.09 -9.85 -9.02
C LEU A 143 -9.98 -9.27 -7.92
N ALA A 144 -9.39 -8.66 -6.89
CA ALA A 144 -10.12 -8.06 -5.77
C ALA A 144 -11.09 -6.95 -6.21
N PHE A 145 -10.68 -6.10 -7.15
CA PHE A 145 -11.60 -5.10 -7.73
C PHE A 145 -12.74 -5.75 -8.50
N GLY A 146 -12.46 -6.82 -9.27
CA GLY A 146 -13.48 -7.60 -9.95
C GLY A 146 -14.50 -8.21 -8.98
N THR A 147 -14.01 -8.85 -7.91
CA THR A 147 -14.86 -9.42 -6.84
C THR A 147 -15.71 -8.34 -6.18
N ARG A 148 -15.11 -7.20 -5.81
CA ARG A 148 -15.85 -6.08 -5.21
C ARG A 148 -16.96 -5.56 -6.12
N ALA A 149 -16.69 -5.42 -7.41
CA ALA A 149 -17.68 -4.98 -8.38
C ALA A 149 -18.85 -5.97 -8.49
N ALA A 150 -18.57 -7.28 -8.47
CA ALA A 150 -19.60 -8.31 -8.45
C ALA A 150 -20.46 -8.23 -7.17
N LEU A 151 -19.82 -8.16 -5.98
CA LEU A 151 -20.53 -8.03 -4.70
C LEU A 151 -21.38 -6.75 -4.61
N ALA A 152 -20.90 -5.63 -5.15
CA ALA A 152 -21.64 -4.38 -5.19
C ALA A 152 -22.79 -4.39 -6.23
N GLY A 153 -22.61 -5.12 -7.33
CA GLY A 153 -23.63 -5.31 -8.37
C GLY A 153 -24.75 -6.27 -7.96
N ASP A 154 -24.47 -7.22 -7.06
CA ASP A 154 -25.43 -8.25 -6.65
C ASP A 154 -26.46 -7.78 -5.63
N GLY A 155 -26.25 -6.69 -4.87
CA GLY A 155 -27.26 -6.04 -4.01
C GLY A 155 -28.05 -6.94 -3.04
N GLY A 156 -27.63 -8.19 -2.87
CA GLY A 156 -28.23 -9.18 -1.99
C GLY A 156 -27.52 -9.14 -0.64
N PRO A 157 -28.25 -9.36 0.47
CA PRO A 157 -27.63 -9.39 1.79
C PRO A 157 -26.56 -10.51 1.85
N PRO A 158 -25.51 -10.35 2.68
CA PRO A 158 -24.44 -11.34 2.77
C PRO A 158 -25.00 -12.71 3.19
N PRO A 159 -24.44 -13.82 2.68
CA PRO A 159 -24.81 -15.16 3.14
C PRO A 159 -24.36 -15.35 4.60
N ASP A 160 -25.24 -15.97 5.39
CA ASP A 160 -25.06 -16.32 6.81
C ASP A 160 -23.80 -17.16 7.09
#